data_AF-A0A349M472-F1
#
_entry.id   AF-A0A349M472-F1
#
_cell.length_a   1.000
_cell.length_b   1.000
_cell.length_c   1.000
_cell.angle_alpha   90.00
_cell.angle_beta   90.00
_cell.angle_gamma   90.00
#
_symmetry.space_group_name_H-M   'P 1'
#
loop_
_entity.id
_entity.type
_entity.pdbx_description
1 polymer ?
#
loop_
_entity_poly.entity_id
_entity_poly.type
_entity_poly.pdbx_seq_one_letter_code
_entity_poly.pdbx_strand_id
1 'polypeptide(L)'
;MFDPRDPMERFYWHYDSRRQLSMAQIIAMGSVDVETVALIWLLLEHGVSLTVAGPTDPQPGVGKTTTLNALLQFLPEGTALAYMSGMYENFAFTRIPTINPAATYALCNEVSDHLPIYMWSRVARRYLTLPVQGYHIATSIHADTIDDVISMYHHDLHL
;
A
#
# COMPACT_ATOMS: atom_id res chain seq x y z
N MET A 1 0.24 6.03 -24.22
CA MET A 1 -0.71 5.20 -23.45
C MET A 1 0.06 4.78 -22.21
N PHE A 2 -0.41 5.16 -21.03
CA PHE A 2 0.30 4.98 -19.76
C PHE A 2 0.11 3.54 -19.25
N ASP A 3 1.16 2.89 -18.76
CA ASP A 3 1.03 1.59 -18.09
C ASP A 3 1.00 1.76 -16.56
N PRO A 4 -0.16 1.61 -15.90
CA PRO A 4 -0.25 1.67 -14.43
C PRO A 4 0.55 0.59 -13.69
N ARG A 5 1.07 -0.41 -14.41
CA ARG A 5 1.85 -1.52 -13.88
C ARG A 5 3.35 -1.25 -13.84
N ASP A 6 3.83 -0.18 -14.47
CA ASP A 6 5.24 0.21 -14.39
C ASP A 6 5.43 1.30 -13.31
N PRO A 7 6.06 0.99 -12.16
CA PRO A 7 6.31 1.97 -11.11
C PRO A 7 7.27 3.09 -11.56
N MET A 8 8.11 2.84 -12.57
CA MET A 8 9.07 3.83 -13.08
C MET A 8 8.43 4.84 -14.04
N GLU A 9 7.27 4.50 -14.64
CA GLU A 9 6.47 5.45 -15.44
C GLU A 9 5.56 6.35 -14.58
N ARG A 10 5.39 6.01 -13.29
CA ARG A 10 4.60 6.81 -12.33
C ARG A 10 5.48 7.87 -11.68
N PHE A 11 5.34 9.12 -12.13
CA PHE A 11 5.79 10.28 -11.37
C PHE A 11 5.32 10.17 -9.91
N TYR A 12 6.24 10.36 -8.97
CA TYR A 12 6.03 10.33 -7.51
C TYR A 12 5.87 8.95 -6.85
N TRP A 13 6.09 7.84 -7.56
CA TRP A 13 6.34 6.57 -6.86
C TRP A 13 7.72 6.63 -6.21
N HIS A 14 7.79 6.43 -4.89
CA HIS A 14 9.05 6.52 -4.15
C HIS A 14 9.42 5.13 -3.63
N TYR A 15 10.23 4.41 -4.39
CA TYR A 15 10.93 3.25 -3.86
C TYR A 15 12.35 3.18 -4.41
N ASP A 16 13.30 3.66 -3.62
CA ASP A 16 14.72 3.77 -3.99
C ASP A 16 15.57 2.73 -3.26
N SER A 17 15.16 1.46 -3.30
CA SER A 17 16.07 0.36 -2.94
C SER A 17 16.20 -0.61 -4.10
N ARG A 18 17.40 -0.68 -4.67
CA ARG A 18 17.77 -1.68 -5.69
C ARG A 18 17.78 -3.12 -5.16
N ARG A 19 17.61 -3.30 -3.84
CA ARG A 19 17.55 -4.61 -3.16
C ARG A 19 16.48 -4.56 -2.06
N GLN A 20 15.27 -4.95 -2.42
CA GLN A 20 14.18 -5.12 -1.45
C GLN A 20 14.54 -6.24 -0.47
N LEU A 21 14.22 -6.05 0.81
CA LEU A 21 14.28 -7.17 1.74
C LEU A 21 13.16 -8.16 1.42
N SER A 22 13.46 -9.45 1.52
CA SER A 22 12.43 -10.49 1.52
C SER A 22 11.81 -10.65 2.90
N MET A 23 10.61 -11.22 2.98
CA MET A 23 10.01 -11.51 4.28
C MET A 23 10.82 -12.50 5.11
N ALA A 24 11.52 -13.43 4.47
CA ALA A 24 12.45 -14.34 5.16
C ALA A 24 13.58 -13.57 5.87
N GLN A 25 14.09 -12.48 5.28
CA GLN A 25 15.10 -11.64 5.93
C GLN A 25 14.50 -10.84 7.10
N ILE A 26 13.28 -10.31 6.96
CA ILE A 26 12.59 -9.58 8.03
C ILE A 26 12.30 -10.50 9.23
N ILE A 27 11.87 -11.74 8.98
CA ILE A 27 11.70 -12.77 10.01
C ILE A 27 13.04 -13.11 10.67
N ALA A 28 14.10 -13.31 9.88
CA ALA A 28 15.43 -13.64 10.42
C ALA A 28 16.02 -12.53 11.30
N MET A 29 15.64 -11.26 11.06
CA MET A 29 16.00 -10.12 11.92
C MET A 29 15.17 -10.05 13.22
N GLY A 30 14.11 -10.85 13.35
CA GLY A 30 13.23 -10.84 14.51
C GLY A 30 12.25 -9.67 14.55
N SER A 31 12.01 -8.99 13.42
CA SER A 31 11.07 -7.87 13.35
C SER A 31 9.60 -8.30 13.34
N VAL A 32 9.33 -9.54 12.93
CA VAL A 32 8.01 -10.19 12.96
C VAL A 32 8.20 -11.71 13.05
N ASP A 33 7.29 -12.40 13.72
CA ASP A 33 7.29 -13.87 13.81
C ASP A 33 6.71 -14.55 12.56
N VAL A 34 6.97 -15.84 12.42
CA VAL A 34 6.57 -16.64 11.24
C VAL A 34 5.05 -16.80 11.19
N GLU A 35 4.40 -17.01 12.33
CA GLU A 35 2.98 -17.25 12.45
C GLU A 35 2.16 -16.05 12.00
N THR A 36 2.56 -14.84 12.41
CA THR A 36 1.98 -13.58 11.95
C THR A 36 2.12 -13.42 10.43
N VAL A 37 3.31 -13.70 9.88
CA VAL A 37 3.55 -13.60 8.45
C VAL A 37 2.73 -14.64 7.66
N ALA A 38 2.63 -15.86 8.15
CA ALA A 38 1.84 -16.92 7.53
C ALA A 38 0.34 -16.56 7.50
N LEU A 39 -0.19 -15.96 8.58
CA LEU A 39 -1.56 -15.45 8.59
C LEU A 39 -1.75 -14.35 7.55
N ILE A 40 -0.84 -13.38 7.47
CA ILE A 40 -0.94 -12.30 6.48
C ILE A 40 -0.86 -12.87 5.06
N TRP A 41 0.01 -13.84 4.80
CA TRP A 41 0.08 -14.50 3.51
C TRP A 41 -1.26 -15.12 3.13
N LEU A 42 -1.90 -15.91 4.00
CA LEU A 42 -3.22 -16.47 3.74
C LEU A 42 -4.27 -15.39 3.43
N LEU A 43 -4.25 -14.26 4.15
CA LEU A 43 -5.15 -13.14 3.88
C LEU A 43 -4.88 -12.49 2.51
N LEU A 44 -3.61 -12.34 2.13
CA LEU A 44 -3.22 -11.80 0.83
C LEU A 44 -3.58 -12.74 -0.33
N GLU A 45 -3.51 -14.06 -0.15
CA GLU A 45 -4.00 -15.04 -1.13
C GLU A 45 -5.50 -14.88 -1.40
N HIS A 46 -6.26 -14.40 -0.42
CA HIS A 46 -7.68 -14.10 -0.53
C HIS A 46 -8.00 -12.64 -0.93
N GLY A 47 -6.99 -11.85 -1.31
CA GLY A 47 -7.19 -10.48 -1.78
C GLY A 47 -7.54 -9.49 -0.66
N VAL A 48 -7.15 -9.76 0.59
CA VAL A 48 -7.42 -8.81 1.68
C VAL A 48 -6.58 -7.55 1.49
N SER A 49 -7.23 -6.38 1.65
CA SER A 49 -6.55 -5.09 1.65
C SER A 49 -5.70 -4.89 2.90
N LEU A 50 -4.55 -4.25 2.76
CA LEU A 50 -3.53 -4.17 3.82
C LEU A 50 -3.07 -2.74 4.05
N THR A 51 -2.98 -2.35 5.33
CA THR A 51 -2.31 -1.12 5.76
C THR A 51 -1.18 -1.49 6.72
N VAL A 52 0.03 -0.99 6.45
CA VAL A 52 1.16 -1.09 7.38
C VAL A 52 1.33 0.22 8.15
N ALA A 53 1.04 0.20 9.44
CA ALA A 53 1.14 1.34 10.34
C ALA A 53 2.46 1.36 11.11
N GLY A 54 2.77 2.50 11.71
CA GLY A 54 3.95 2.71 12.56
C GLY A 54 4.38 4.18 12.58
N PRO A 55 5.14 4.60 13.60
CA PRO A 55 5.59 5.97 13.74
C PRO A 55 6.52 6.43 12.61
N THR A 56 6.69 7.74 12.49
CA THR A 56 7.66 8.38 11.59
C THR A 56 9.01 8.60 12.28
N ASP A 57 9.03 8.63 13.61
CA ASP A 57 10.21 8.87 14.45
C ASP A 57 10.54 7.60 15.28
N PRO A 58 11.83 7.24 15.50
CA PRO A 58 13.05 7.90 15.04
C PRO A 58 13.24 7.85 13.52
N GLN A 59 13.95 8.84 12.97
CA GLN A 59 14.57 8.73 11.65
C GLN A 59 15.92 7.97 11.74
N PRO A 60 16.22 7.06 10.79
CA PRO A 60 15.42 6.67 9.62
C PRO A 60 14.17 5.86 10.01
N GLY A 61 13.06 6.09 9.30
CA GLY A 61 11.73 5.61 9.71
C GLY A 61 11.63 4.09 9.93
N VAL A 62 10.62 3.66 10.67
CA VAL A 62 10.49 2.32 11.28
C VAL A 62 10.29 1.13 10.32
N GLY A 63 10.46 1.31 9.01
CA GLY A 63 10.43 0.20 8.03
C GLY A 63 9.05 -0.20 7.50
N LYS A 64 8.03 0.67 7.60
CA LYS A 64 6.68 0.42 7.04
C LYS A 64 6.71 0.03 5.56
N THR A 65 7.32 0.88 4.73
CA THR A 65 7.42 0.65 3.28
C THR A 65 8.24 -0.59 2.97
N THR A 66 9.30 -0.88 3.74
CA THR A 66 10.09 -2.11 3.61
C THR A 66 9.24 -3.34 3.87
N THR A 67 8.47 -3.33 4.96
CA THR A 67 7.57 -4.44 5.34
C THR A 67 6.46 -4.62 4.31
N LEU A 68 5.82 -3.53 3.87
CA LEU A 68 4.79 -3.58 2.84
C LEU A 68 5.30 -4.23 1.56
N ASN A 69 6.43 -3.77 1.01
CA ASN A 69 6.99 -4.33 -0.22
C ASN A 69 7.40 -5.81 -0.06
N ALA A 70 7.90 -6.18 1.11
CA ALA A 70 8.23 -7.57 1.38
C ALA A 70 6.98 -8.46 1.40
N LEU A 71 5.88 -7.99 2.02
CA LEU A 71 4.59 -8.71 2.04
C LEU A 71 3.95 -8.84 0.65
N LEU A 72 4.15 -7.86 -0.24
CA LEU A 72 3.64 -7.93 -1.63
C LEU A 72 4.23 -9.12 -2.43
N GLN A 73 5.34 -9.72 -1.97
CA GLN A 73 5.91 -10.93 -2.58
C GLN A 73 5.03 -12.18 -2.37
N PHE A 74 4.05 -12.12 -1.47
CA PHE A 74 3.08 -13.20 -1.22
C PHE A 74 1.81 -13.10 -2.04
N LEU A 75 1.66 -12.05 -2.87
CA LEU A 75 0.49 -11.93 -3.73
C LEU A 75 0.41 -13.10 -4.72
N PRO A 76 -0.81 -13.61 -5.01
CA PRO A 76 -0.99 -14.68 -5.99
C PRO A 76 -0.38 -14.34 -7.36
N GLU A 77 0.11 -15.37 -8.05
CA GLU A 77 0.58 -15.22 -9.43
C GLU A 77 -0.50 -14.61 -10.32
N GLY A 78 -0.12 -13.66 -11.16
CA GLY A 78 -1.06 -12.92 -12.01
C GLY A 78 -1.72 -11.72 -11.34
N THR A 79 -1.44 -11.44 -10.07
CA THR A 79 -1.87 -10.19 -9.43
C THR A 79 -1.19 -9.00 -10.08
N ALA A 80 -1.98 -8.05 -10.56
CA ALA A 80 -1.49 -6.79 -11.11
C ALA A 80 -1.31 -5.76 -9.99
N LEU A 81 -0.26 -4.95 -10.11
CA LEU A 81 -0.03 -3.80 -9.24
C LEU A 81 -0.36 -2.52 -10.02
N ALA A 82 -1.20 -1.67 -9.45
CA ALA A 82 -1.47 -0.34 -9.95
C ALA A 82 -0.83 0.68 -9.00
N TYR A 83 0.29 1.25 -9.40
CA TYR A 83 1.01 2.23 -8.58
C TYR A 83 0.30 3.58 -8.62
N MET A 84 0.16 4.25 -7.48
CA MET A 84 -0.53 5.53 -7.39
C MET A 84 0.43 6.73 -7.52
N SER A 85 -0.08 7.89 -7.97
CA SER A 85 0.69 9.15 -8.11
C SER A 85 0.46 10.16 -6.97
N GLY A 86 0.32 9.68 -5.73
CA GLY A 86 0.09 10.54 -4.56
C GLY A 86 -1.14 11.45 -4.74
N MET A 87 -0.99 12.74 -4.39
CA MET A 87 -2.09 13.72 -4.43
C MET A 87 -2.58 14.06 -5.84
N TYR A 88 -1.84 13.65 -6.88
CA TYR A 88 -2.17 13.91 -8.28
C TYR A 88 -2.88 12.72 -8.95
N GLU A 89 -3.19 11.66 -8.21
CA GLU A 89 -3.86 10.49 -8.75
C GLU A 89 -5.25 10.82 -9.35
N ASN A 90 -5.48 10.35 -10.57
CA ASN A 90 -6.73 10.55 -11.29
C ASN A 90 -7.56 9.26 -11.44
N PHE A 91 -7.00 8.12 -11.03
CA PHE A 91 -7.58 6.78 -11.06
C PHE A 91 -7.99 6.32 -12.45
N ALA A 92 -7.30 6.79 -13.50
CA ALA A 92 -7.64 6.42 -14.88
C ALA A 92 -7.53 4.92 -15.15
N PHE A 93 -6.68 4.20 -14.40
CA PHE A 93 -6.55 2.75 -14.49
C PHE A 93 -7.89 2.02 -14.28
N THR A 94 -8.79 2.57 -13.46
CA THR A 94 -10.12 1.98 -13.20
C THR A 94 -11.03 1.90 -14.43
N ARG A 95 -10.67 2.60 -15.51
CA ARG A 95 -11.41 2.65 -16.77
C ARG A 95 -10.75 1.85 -17.89
N ILE A 96 -9.62 1.18 -17.62
CA ILE A 96 -8.92 0.37 -18.61
C ILE A 96 -9.62 -0.99 -18.70
N PRO A 97 -10.22 -1.39 -19.85
CA PRO A 97 -11.03 -2.60 -19.92
C PRO A 97 -10.30 -3.90 -19.62
N THR A 98 -8.97 -3.92 -19.77
CA THR A 98 -8.13 -5.10 -19.54
C THR A 98 -7.69 -5.25 -18.08
N ILE A 99 -8.00 -4.28 -17.21
CA ILE A 99 -7.71 -4.38 -15.78
C ILE A 99 -8.85 -5.12 -15.10
N ASN A 100 -8.53 -6.22 -14.41
CA ASN A 100 -9.46 -6.95 -13.58
C ASN A 100 -9.36 -6.43 -12.12
N PRO A 101 -10.40 -5.78 -11.56
CA PRO A 101 -10.37 -5.28 -10.20
C PRO A 101 -10.01 -6.35 -9.17
N ALA A 102 -10.62 -7.53 -9.26
CA ALA A 102 -10.45 -8.61 -8.28
C ALA A 102 -9.03 -9.21 -8.25
N ALA A 103 -8.22 -8.93 -9.28
CA ALA A 103 -6.83 -9.37 -9.38
C ALA A 103 -5.85 -8.18 -9.40
N THR A 104 -6.27 -7.00 -8.92
CA THR A 104 -5.45 -5.79 -8.95
C THR A 104 -5.34 -5.15 -7.58
N TYR A 105 -4.11 -4.96 -7.10
CA TYR A 105 -3.80 -4.14 -5.93
C TYR A 105 -3.44 -2.72 -6.35
N ALA A 106 -4.17 -1.73 -5.85
CA ALA A 106 -3.78 -0.33 -5.93
C ALA A 106 -2.82 0.02 -4.79
N LEU A 107 -1.59 0.40 -5.15
CA LEU A 107 -0.52 0.67 -4.21
C LEU A 107 -0.32 2.17 -4.02
N CYS A 108 -0.46 2.63 -2.78
CA CYS A 108 -0.13 3.98 -2.39
C CYS A 108 1.11 3.98 -1.50
N ASN A 109 2.01 4.94 -1.68
CA ASN A 109 3.19 5.07 -0.84
C ASN A 109 2.77 5.23 0.64
N GLU A 110 1.83 6.14 0.90
CA GLU A 110 1.29 6.41 2.22
C GLU A 110 -0.01 7.22 2.12
N VAL A 111 -0.91 7.01 3.07
CA VAL A 111 -2.06 7.89 3.30
C VAL A 111 -1.70 8.89 4.41
N SER A 112 -1.38 10.12 4.02
CA SER A 112 -0.90 11.22 4.87
C SER A 112 -0.89 12.53 4.09
N ASP A 113 -1.01 13.68 4.76
CA ASP A 113 -1.06 15.03 4.15
C ASP A 113 0.30 15.74 4.05
N HIS A 114 1.38 15.08 4.46
CA HIS A 114 2.67 15.74 4.65
C HIS A 114 3.49 15.93 3.37
N LEU A 115 3.27 15.14 2.30
CA LEU A 115 4.06 15.20 1.06
C LEU A 115 3.19 14.99 -0.20
N PRO A 116 3.54 15.61 -1.35
CA PRO A 116 2.80 15.41 -2.61
C PRO A 116 2.77 13.96 -3.12
N ILE A 117 3.75 13.15 -2.72
CA ILE A 117 3.86 11.72 -3.08
C ILE A 117 2.89 10.83 -2.30
N TYR A 118 2.23 11.38 -1.28
CA TYR A 118 1.24 10.71 -0.43
C TYR A 118 -0.18 11.08 -0.85
N MET A 119 -1.13 10.27 -0.42
CA MET A 119 -2.54 10.50 -0.66
C MET A 119 -3.21 11.11 0.57
N TRP A 120 -3.96 12.18 0.34
CA TRP A 120 -4.72 12.87 1.37
C TRP A 120 -6.05 13.39 0.83
N SER A 121 -6.92 13.83 1.74
CA SER A 121 -8.20 14.46 1.42
C SER A 121 -9.04 13.61 0.43
N ARG A 122 -9.61 14.23 -0.61
CA ARG A 122 -10.48 13.58 -1.60
C ARG A 122 -9.78 12.43 -2.34
N VAL A 123 -8.47 12.52 -2.55
CA VAL A 123 -7.72 11.50 -3.28
C VAL A 123 -7.58 10.25 -2.42
N ALA A 124 -7.20 10.40 -1.14
CA ALA A 124 -7.17 9.29 -0.19
C ALA A 124 -8.55 8.65 0.00
N ARG A 125 -9.62 9.44 0.13
CA ARG A 125 -10.98 8.89 0.19
C ARG A 125 -11.32 8.02 -1.01
N ARG A 126 -11.00 8.49 -2.22
CA ARG A 126 -11.25 7.73 -3.44
C ARG A 126 -10.41 6.47 -3.53
N TYR A 127 -9.17 6.51 -3.04
CA TYR A 127 -8.31 5.34 -2.93
C TYR A 127 -8.88 4.30 -1.96
N LEU A 128 -9.26 4.72 -0.75
CA LEU A 128 -9.79 3.84 0.30
C LEU A 128 -11.18 3.24 -0.04
N THR A 129 -11.86 3.77 -1.06
CA THR A 129 -13.15 3.23 -1.57
C THR A 129 -13.00 2.35 -2.80
N LEU A 130 -11.78 2.16 -3.32
CA LEU A 130 -11.51 1.19 -4.40
C LEU A 130 -11.97 -0.25 -4.07
N PRO A 131 -11.91 -0.73 -2.81
CA PRO A 131 -12.48 -2.04 -2.46
C PRO A 131 -13.96 -2.21 -2.76
N VAL A 132 -14.76 -1.14 -2.72
CA VAL A 132 -16.18 -1.18 -3.12
C VAL A 132 -16.34 -1.51 -4.62
N GLN A 133 -15.32 -1.22 -5.42
CA GLN A 133 -15.27 -1.55 -6.86
C GLN A 133 -14.58 -2.89 -7.14
N GLY A 134 -14.24 -3.66 -6.10
CA GLY A 134 -13.61 -4.97 -6.20
C GLY A 134 -12.09 -4.97 -6.33
N TYR A 135 -11.44 -3.80 -6.24
CA TYR A 135 -9.98 -3.71 -6.17
C TYR A 135 -9.48 -4.03 -4.77
N HIS A 136 -8.20 -4.36 -4.66
CA HIS A 136 -7.53 -4.45 -3.37
C HIS A 136 -6.64 -3.23 -3.18
N ILE A 137 -6.36 -2.85 -1.93
CA ILE A 137 -5.47 -1.73 -1.64
C ILE A 137 -4.33 -2.16 -0.72
N ALA A 138 -3.15 -1.60 -0.95
CA ALA A 138 -2.00 -1.73 -0.06
C ALA A 138 -1.30 -0.38 0.13
N THR A 139 -1.14 0.04 1.38
CA THR A 139 -0.53 1.34 1.73
C THR A 139 0.20 1.28 3.07
N SER A 140 0.99 2.31 3.37
CA SER A 140 1.37 2.64 4.74
C SER A 140 0.56 3.81 5.30
N ILE A 141 0.68 4.02 6.60
CA ILE A 141 0.11 5.13 7.36
C ILE A 141 1.03 5.48 8.53
N HIS A 142 1.06 6.75 8.94
CA HIS A 142 1.66 7.18 10.20
C HIS A 142 0.65 7.06 11.33
N ALA A 143 0.85 6.09 12.20
CA ALA A 143 0.00 5.80 13.34
C ALA A 143 0.75 4.90 14.32
N ASP A 144 0.63 5.15 15.62
CA ASP A 144 1.27 4.35 16.66
C ASP A 144 0.40 3.17 17.09
N THR A 145 -0.92 3.35 17.02
CA THR A 145 -1.92 2.37 17.42
C THR A 145 -2.97 2.17 16.34
N ILE A 146 -3.77 1.10 16.48
CA ILE A 146 -4.93 0.88 15.62
C ILE A 146 -5.97 2.00 15.79
N ASP A 147 -6.11 2.55 16.99
CA ASP A 147 -7.04 3.66 17.26
C ASP A 147 -6.61 4.92 16.51
N ASP A 148 -5.31 5.18 16.37
CA ASP A 148 -4.80 6.28 15.56
C ASP A 148 -5.12 6.09 14.08
N VAL A 149 -4.98 4.86 13.55
CA VAL A 149 -5.36 4.53 12.16
C VAL A 149 -6.84 4.82 11.93
N ILE A 150 -7.70 4.31 12.82
CA ILE A 150 -9.16 4.48 12.72
C ILE A 150 -9.54 5.95 12.87
N SER A 151 -8.91 6.67 13.80
CA SER A 151 -9.13 8.10 13.99
C SER A 151 -8.76 8.90 12.74
N MET A 152 -7.61 8.63 12.13
CA MET A 152 -7.18 9.32 10.90
C MET A 152 -8.17 9.07 9.75
N TYR A 153 -8.63 7.82 9.57
CA TYR A 153 -9.60 7.50 8.53
C TYR A 153 -10.96 8.20 8.73
N HIS A 154 -11.47 8.28 9.96
CA HIS A 154 -12.77 8.93 10.20
C HIS A 154 -12.70 10.45 10.35
N HIS A 155 -11.71 10.99 11.05
CA HIS A 155 -11.65 12.41 11.38
C HIS A 155 -10.96 13.23 10.29
N ASP A 156 -9.83 12.76 9.76
CA ASP A 156 -9.05 13.55 8.80
C ASP A 156 -9.53 13.30 7.36
N LEU A 157 -9.89 12.05 7.07
CA LEU A 157 -10.38 11.69 5.74
C LEU A 157 -11.89 11.73 5.61
N HIS A 158 -12.66 11.79 6.70
CA HIS A 158 -14.13 11.77 6.67
C HIS A 158 -14.70 10.58 5.89
N LEU A 159 -14.17 9.38 6.17
CA LEU A 159 -14.74 8.11 5.71
C LEU A 159 -15.87 7.61 6.60
#